data_AF-A0A6V7VB00-F1
#
_entry.id   AF-A0A6V7VB00-F1
#
_cell.length_a   1.000
_cell.length_b   1.000
_cell.length_c   1.000
_cell.angle_alpha   90.00
_cell.angle_beta   90.00
_cell.angle_gamma   90.00
#
_symmetry.space_group_name_H-M   'P 1'
#
loop_
_entity.id
_entity.type
_entity.pdbx_description
1 polymer ?
#
loop_
_entity_poly.entity_id
_entity_poly.type
_entity_poly.pdbx_seq_one_letter_code
_entity_poly.pdbx_strand_id
1 'polypeptide(L)' 'MRRDKKDDEAGAGNPYDHLDKATVVQETRAFNETPINARKCRPILCKLLYLIQHGETIGKTEATDTFLL' A
#
# COMPACT_ATOMS: atom_id res chain seq x y z
N MET A 1 -38.09 -14.23 -11.62
CA MET A 1 -36.69 -14.37 -12.09
C MET A 1 -35.87 -13.24 -11.48
N ARG A 2 -34.89 -13.58 -10.64
CA ARG A 2 -33.91 -12.61 -10.15
C ARG A 2 -32.93 -12.32 -11.27
N ARG A 3 -32.65 -11.03 -11.51
CA ARG A 3 -31.52 -10.58 -12.31
C ARG A 3 -30.78 -9.58 -11.45
N ASP A 4 -29.80 -10.11 -10.73
CA ASP A 4 -28.67 -9.40 -10.19
C ASP A 4 -28.10 -8.47 -11.27
N LYS A 5 -28.28 -7.17 -11.09
CA LYS A 5 -27.55 -6.18 -11.87
C LYS A 5 -26.65 -5.43 -10.90
N LYS A 6 -25.46 -6.02 -10.81
CA LYS A 6 -24.20 -5.53 -10.25
C LYS A 6 -23.88 -4.17 -10.88
N ASP A 7 -24.45 -3.11 -10.33
CA ASP A 7 -24.23 -1.71 -10.73
C ASP A 7 -23.81 -0.94 -9.48
N ASP A 8 -22.48 -0.81 -9.24
CA ASP A 8 -21.85 0.39 -8.63
C ASP A 8 -20.33 0.26 -8.37
N GLU A 9 -19.54 -0.35 -9.26
CA GLU A 9 -18.06 -0.30 -9.12
C GLU A 9 -17.34 -0.03 -10.45
N ALA A 10 -17.93 0.82 -11.29
CA ALA A 10 -17.39 1.17 -12.62
C ALA A 10 -16.85 2.61 -12.71
N GLY A 11 -16.49 3.24 -11.58
CA GLY A 11 -16.15 4.67 -11.54
C GLY A 11 -14.96 5.09 -10.68
N ALA A 12 -14.36 4.21 -9.89
CA ALA A 12 -13.15 4.52 -9.14
C ALA A 12 -12.01 3.67 -9.70
N GLY A 13 -11.05 4.30 -10.37
CA GLY A 13 -9.80 3.62 -10.73
C GLY A 13 -9.14 3.00 -9.49
N ASN A 14 -8.27 2.02 -9.69
CA ASN A 14 -7.61 1.37 -8.57
C ASN A 14 -6.84 2.44 -7.75
N PRO A 15 -7.11 2.57 -6.43
CA PRO A 15 -6.50 3.60 -5.60
C PRO A 15 -4.96 3.47 -5.46
N TYR A 16 -4.39 2.38 -5.97
CA TYR A 16 -2.97 2.09 -5.99
C TYR A 16 -2.36 2.15 -7.40
N ASP A 17 -3.09 2.67 -8.40
CA ASP A 17 -2.49 2.92 -9.71
C ASP A 17 -1.41 4.00 -9.62
N HIS A 18 -0.34 3.82 -10.41
CA HIS A 18 0.78 4.77 -10.52
C HIS A 18 1.51 5.10 -9.21
N LEU A 19 1.61 4.14 -8.29
CA LEU A 19 2.45 4.30 -7.09
C LEU A 19 3.92 4.49 -7.46
N ASP A 20 4.55 5.49 -6.85
CA ASP A 20 6.00 5.67 -6.89
C ASP A 20 6.65 4.92 -5.73
N LYS A 21 7.56 3.98 -6.04
CA LYS A 21 8.21 3.13 -5.04
C LYS A 21 8.94 3.96 -3.97
N ALA A 22 9.68 4.99 -4.36
CA ALA A 22 10.46 5.81 -3.43
C ALA A 22 9.54 6.52 -2.42
N THR A 23 8.40 7.04 -2.89
CA THR A 23 7.37 7.65 -2.05
C THR A 23 6.79 6.64 -1.06
N VAL A 24 6.41 5.45 -1.52
CA VAL A 24 5.85 4.40 -0.63
C VAL A 24 6.87 3.97 0.42
N VAL A 25 8.14 3.80 0.05
CA VAL A 25 9.23 3.48 0.99
C VAL A 25 9.47 4.61 1.99
N GLN A 26 9.29 5.88 1.63
CA GLN A 26 9.39 6.98 2.59
C GLN A 26 8.23 7.00 3.59
N GLU A 27 7.01 6.66 3.14
CA GLU A 27 5.83 6.58 4.01
C GLU A 27 5.97 5.52 5.11
N THR A 28 6.75 4.46 4.88
CA THR A 28 6.91 3.35 5.86
C THR A 28 7.51 3.78 7.19
N ARG A 29 8.15 4.95 7.26
CA ARG A 29 8.61 5.57 8.53
C ARG A 29 7.48 5.70 9.56
N ALA A 30 6.23 5.75 9.12
CA ALA A 30 5.06 5.76 10.01
C ALA A 30 4.94 4.49 10.87
N PHE A 31 5.57 3.37 10.48
CA PHE A 31 5.59 2.12 11.25
C PHE A 31 6.39 2.26 12.56
N ASN A 32 7.34 3.20 12.60
CA ASN A 32 8.23 3.43 13.74
C ASN A 32 7.77 4.62 14.62
N GLU A 33 6.64 5.25 14.30
CA GLU A 33 6.02 6.26 15.18
C GLU A 33 5.67 5.63 16.54
N THR A 34 6.00 6.30 17.64
CA THR A 34 5.60 5.89 19.00
C THR A 34 4.75 6.98 19.65
N PRO A 35 3.44 6.73 19.92
CA PRO A 35 2.71 5.48 19.69
C PRO A 35 2.40 5.24 18.21
N ILE A 36 2.33 3.96 17.80
CA ILE A 36 2.05 3.58 16.41
C ILE A 36 0.66 4.03 15.97
N ASN A 37 0.57 4.60 14.76
CA ASN A 37 -0.70 5.03 14.19
C ASN A 37 -1.25 4.01 13.19
N ALA A 38 -2.03 3.04 13.67
CA ALA A 38 -2.60 1.97 12.85
C ALA A 38 -3.42 2.47 11.63
N ARG A 39 -4.10 3.63 11.76
CA ARG A 39 -4.88 4.23 10.67
C ARG A 39 -4.00 4.70 9.51
N LYS A 40 -2.80 5.22 9.81
CA LYS A 40 -1.80 5.57 8.79
C LYS A 40 -1.09 4.33 8.24
N CYS A 41 -0.79 3.35 9.08
CA CYS A 41 0.01 2.18 8.68
C CYS A 41 -0.71 1.27 7.68
N ARG A 42 -2.02 1.06 7.85
CA ARG A 42 -2.81 0.15 7.00
C ARG A 42 -2.71 0.46 5.50
N PRO A 43 -2.99 1.68 5.01
CA PRO A 43 -2.88 1.96 3.58
C PRO A 43 -1.44 1.84 3.05
N ILE A 44 -0.42 2.13 3.87
CA ILE A 44 0.99 2.01 3.48
C ILE A 44 1.36 0.54 3.23
N LEU A 45 0.89 -0.38 4.08
CA LEU A 45 1.05 -1.83 3.86
C LEU A 45 0.39 -2.27 2.55
N CYS A 46 -0.82 -1.78 2.23
CA CYS A 46 -1.48 -2.10 0.97
C CYS A 46 -0.69 -1.61 -0.24
N LYS A 47 -0.10 -0.40 -0.18
CA LYS A 47 0.78 0.14 -1.23
C LYS A 47 2.03 -0.74 -1.44
N LEU A 48 2.69 -1.17 -0.35
CA LEU A 48 3.83 -2.09 -0.43
C LEU A 48 3.47 -3.42 -1.08
N LEU A 49 2.35 -4.02 -0.67
CA LEU A 49 1.86 -5.27 -1.25
C LEU A 49 1.55 -5.12 -2.75
N TYR A 50 0.95 -3.99 -3.15
CA TYR A 50 0.66 -3.70 -4.54
C TYR A 50 1.94 -3.61 -5.39
N LEU A 51 2.95 -2.86 -4.92
CA LEU A 51 4.25 -2.79 -5.59
C LEU A 51 4.87 -4.17 -5.79
N ILE A 52 4.90 -5.00 -4.74
CA ILE A 52 5.44 -6.37 -4.79
C ILE A 52 4.68 -7.23 -5.81
N GLN A 53 3.35 -7.15 -5.83
CA GLN A 53 2.51 -7.90 -6.77
C GLN A 53 2.78 -7.53 -8.24
N HIS A 54 3.21 -6.28 -8.50
CA HIS A 54 3.55 -5.76 -9.82
C HIS A 54 5.02 -5.98 -10.23
N GLY A 55 5.80 -6.72 -9.42
CA GLY A 55 7.17 -7.09 -9.73
C GLY A 55 8.23 -6.14 -9.18
N GLU A 56 7.85 -5.12 -8.42
CA GLU A 56 8.81 -4.28 -7.70
C GLU A 56 9.47 -5.09 -6.58
N THR A 57 10.79 -5.00 -6.50
CA THR A 57 11.56 -5.65 -5.43
C THR A 57 11.89 -4.63 -4.36
N ILE A 58 11.48 -4.89 -3.11
CA ILE A 58 11.97 -4.14 -1.94
C ILE A 58 13.34 -4.72 -1.56
N GLY A 59 14.40 -3.95 -1.82
CA GLY A 59 15.77 -4.36 -1.56
C GLY A 59 16.05 -4.52 -0.06
N LYS A 60 17.13 -5.22 0.28
CA LYS A 60 17.48 -5.49 1.69
C LYS A 60 17.59 -4.24 2.55
N THR A 61 18.20 -3.17 2.02
CA THR A 61 18.31 -1.88 2.73
C THR A 61 16.94 -1.25 2.96
N GLU A 62 16.10 -1.21 1.93
CA GLU A 62 14.75 -0.64 2.01
C GLU A 62 13.85 -1.44 2.98
N ALA A 63 14.01 -2.76 3.02
CA ALA A 63 13.29 -3.63 3.95
C ALA A 63 13.72 -3.39 5.41
N THR A 64 15.03 -3.24 5.65
CA THR A 64 15.55 -2.88 6.98
C THR A 64 15.01 -1.53 7.43
N ASP A 65 15.05 -0.52 6.56
CA ASP A 65 14.55 0.82 6.89
C ASP A 65 13.02 0.84 7.14
N THR A 66 12.30 -0.05 6.47
CA THR A 66 10.83 -0.18 6.59
C THR A 66 10.39 -0.82 7.89
N PHE A 67 11.10 -1.86 8.38
CA PHE A 67 10.59 -2.72 9.47
C PHE A 67 11.45 -2.74 10.74
N LEU A 68 12.69 -2.26 10.69
CA LEU A 68 13.68 -2.47 11.76
C LEU A 68 14.29 -1.17 12.31
N LEU A 69 13.84 0.00 11.83
CA LEU A 69 14.31 1.30 12.32
C LEU A 69 13.61 1.73 13.62
#